data_AF-A0A9N9KHW7-F1
#
_entry.id   AF-A0A9N9KHW7-F1
#
_cell.length_a   1.000
_cell.length_b   1.000
_cell.length_c   1.000
_cell.angle_alpha   90.00
_cell.angle_beta   90.00
_cell.angle_gamma   90.00
#
_symmetry.space_group_name_H-M   'P 1'
#
loop_
_entity.id
_entity.type
_entity.pdbx_description
1 polymer ?
#
loop_
_entity_poly.entity_id
_entity_poly.type
_entity_poly.pdbx_seq_one_letter_code
_entity_poly.pdbx_strand_id
1 'polypeptide(L)'
;EIQENHSEIISPVILTILCGRGFFTDLQYFSDVLFPIKEAILAVEANHSTLADCYINLVKIVMAIQNLPIDKYKGFHNECIKKFNKWFEEFNDPIYQLTYFLHPAYKGLELKFGTFPFIANYARKLWQQIGKSKESCEALITQLQIYKEQKENINGNLNPYTALYTI
;
A
#
# COMPACT_ATOMS: atom_id res chain seq x y z
N GLU A 1 15.84 -42.28 -26.95
CA GLU A 1 16.37 -40.96 -27.37
C GLU A 1 15.21 -40.15 -27.90
N ILE A 2 14.84 -39.09 -27.20
CA ILE A 2 13.85 -38.13 -27.71
C ILE A 2 14.64 -37.17 -28.60
N GLN A 3 14.33 -37.21 -29.89
CA GLN A 3 14.96 -36.40 -30.91
C GLN A 3 14.45 -34.96 -30.75
N GLU A 4 15.17 -34.15 -29.98
CA GLU A 4 14.95 -32.70 -29.86
C GLU A 4 15.31 -32.00 -31.18
N ASN A 5 14.39 -32.04 -32.13
CA ASN A 5 14.49 -31.31 -33.40
C ASN A 5 13.75 -29.97 -33.31
N HIS A 6 14.16 -29.13 -32.37
CA HIS A 6 13.80 -27.71 -32.33
C HIS A 6 15.06 -26.87 -32.12
N SER A 7 16.03 -26.97 -33.04
CA SER A 7 17.06 -25.93 -33.16
C SER A 7 16.46 -24.71 -33.87
N GLU A 8 15.53 -24.01 -33.23
CA GLU A 8 15.36 -22.59 -33.51
C GLU A 8 16.69 -21.94 -33.12
N ILE A 9 17.51 -21.61 -34.13
CA ILE A 9 18.79 -20.96 -33.94
C ILE A 9 18.49 -19.59 -33.32
N ILE A 10 18.59 -19.51 -31.99
CA ILE A 10 18.45 -18.25 -31.27
C ILE A 10 19.52 -17.32 -31.83
N SER A 11 19.07 -16.19 -32.40
CA SER A 11 19.95 -15.21 -33.03
C SER A 11 21.06 -14.79 -32.05
N PRO A 12 22.31 -14.61 -32.52
CA PRO A 12 23.41 -14.10 -31.69
C PRO A 12 23.07 -12.79 -30.96
N VAL A 13 22.18 -11.96 -31.53
CA VAL A 13 21.66 -10.74 -30.90
C VAL A 13 20.82 -11.07 -29.67
N ILE A 14 19.93 -12.07 -29.77
CA ILE A 14 19.07 -12.51 -28.67
C ILE A 14 19.92 -13.14 -27.57
N LEU A 15 20.92 -13.96 -27.91
CA LEU A 15 21.87 -14.50 -26.94
C LEU A 15 22.64 -13.39 -26.21
N THR A 16 23.06 -12.35 -26.93
CA THR A 16 23.75 -11.19 -26.32
C THR A 16 22.86 -10.48 -25.29
N ILE A 17 21.57 -10.33 -25.59
CA ILE A 17 20.59 -9.73 -24.68
C ILE A 17 20.35 -10.63 -23.46
N LEU A 18 20.08 -11.93 -23.68
CA LEU A 18 19.81 -12.90 -22.61
C LEU A 18 21.01 -13.11 -21.69
N CYS A 19 22.22 -13.17 -22.24
CA CYS A 19 23.45 -13.30 -21.48
C CYS A 19 23.95 -11.96 -20.91
N GLY A 20 23.30 -10.85 -21.25
CA GLY A 20 23.56 -9.56 -20.63
C GLY A 20 23.31 -9.64 -19.13
N ARG A 21 24.35 -9.38 -18.32
CA ARG A 21 24.30 -9.48 -16.85
C ARG A 21 23.16 -8.66 -16.20
N GLY A 22 22.62 -7.66 -16.90
CA GLY A 22 21.53 -6.81 -16.45
C GLY A 22 20.13 -7.30 -16.80
N PHE A 23 19.93 -8.08 -17.88
CA PHE A 23 18.60 -8.29 -18.46
C PHE A 23 17.60 -8.91 -17.48
N PHE A 24 17.95 -10.06 -16.87
CA PHE A 24 17.08 -10.71 -15.88
C PHE A 24 16.92 -9.90 -14.60
N THR A 25 17.95 -9.14 -14.22
CA THR A 25 17.89 -8.25 -13.06
C THR A 25 16.88 -7.12 -13.32
N ASP A 26 16.96 -6.49 -14.50
CA ASP A 26 16.05 -5.41 -14.90
C ASP A 26 14.60 -5.94 -15.00
N LEU A 27 14.41 -7.14 -15.54
CA LEU A 27 13.11 -7.81 -15.60
C LEU A 27 12.55 -8.13 -14.21
N GLN A 28 13.39 -8.52 -13.26
CA GLN A 28 12.97 -8.76 -11.88
C GLN A 28 12.43 -7.49 -11.24
N TYR A 29 13.16 -6.37 -11.30
CA TYR A 29 12.68 -5.10 -10.73
C TYR A 29 11.42 -4.59 -11.41
N PHE A 30 11.28 -4.80 -12.72
CA PHE A 30 10.04 -4.51 -13.43
C PHE A 30 8.88 -5.36 -12.90
N SER A 31 9.11 -6.67 -12.71
CA SER A 31 8.13 -7.60 -12.15
C SER A 31 7.75 -7.22 -10.72
N ASP A 32 8.70 -6.80 -9.89
CA ASP A 32 8.47 -6.43 -8.49
C ASP A 32 7.52 -5.21 -8.37
N VAL A 33 7.55 -4.29 -9.33
CA VAL A 33 6.62 -3.16 -9.40
C VAL A 33 5.26 -3.58 -9.96
N LEU A 34 5.23 -4.46 -10.96
CA LEU A 34 3.97 -4.93 -11.57
C LEU A 34 3.17 -5.85 -10.65
N PHE A 35 3.84 -6.65 -9.83
CA PHE A 35 3.20 -7.61 -8.94
C PHE A 35 2.14 -6.99 -8.03
N PRO A 36 2.42 -5.95 -7.21
CA PRO A 36 1.39 -5.33 -6.38
C PRO A 36 0.28 -4.64 -7.18
N ILE A 37 0.55 -4.20 -8.42
CA ILE A 37 -0.49 -3.64 -9.30
C ILE A 37 -1.47 -4.74 -9.73
N LYS A 38 -0.96 -5.91 -10.12
CA LYS A 38 -1.78 -7.08 -10.44
C LYS A 38 -2.63 -7.48 -9.23
N GLU A 39 -2.04 -7.59 -8.05
CA GLU A 39 -2.77 -7.95 -6.83
C GLU A 39 -3.84 -6.91 -6.48
N ALA A 40 -3.58 -5.62 -6.71
CA ALA A 40 -4.57 -4.56 -6.53
C ALA A 40 -5.78 -4.73 -7.47
N ILE A 41 -5.53 -5.04 -8.75
CA ILE A 41 -6.61 -5.28 -9.73
C ILE A 41 -7.43 -6.49 -9.31
N LEU A 42 -6.79 -7.62 -8.99
CA LEU A 42 -7.48 -8.83 -8.57
C LEU A 42 -8.29 -8.63 -7.29
N ALA A 43 -7.76 -7.86 -6.34
CA ALA A 43 -8.50 -7.49 -5.14
C ALA A 43 -9.76 -6.71 -5.53
N VAL A 44 -9.64 -5.62 -6.30
CA VAL A 44 -10.78 -4.79 -6.70
C VAL A 44 -11.83 -5.58 -7.49
N GLU A 45 -11.39 -6.52 -8.33
CA GLU A 45 -12.29 -7.42 -9.09
C GLU A 45 -12.98 -8.46 -8.19
N ALA A 46 -12.44 -8.74 -7.02
CA ALA A 46 -13.10 -9.62 -6.06
C ALA A 46 -14.30 -8.91 -5.43
N ASN A 47 -15.48 -9.56 -5.45
CA ASN A 47 -16.77 -9.04 -4.98
C ASN A 47 -16.84 -8.65 -3.48
N HIS A 48 -15.75 -8.77 -2.73
CA HIS A 48 -15.67 -8.51 -1.30
C HIS A 48 -14.63 -7.44 -0.91
N SER A 49 -13.99 -6.79 -1.89
CA SER A 49 -13.02 -5.74 -1.58
C SER A 49 -13.69 -4.52 -0.99
N THR A 50 -13.16 -4.09 0.16
CA THR A 50 -13.56 -2.85 0.80
C THR A 50 -12.70 -1.69 0.32
N LEU A 51 -13.13 -0.49 0.67
CA LEU A 51 -12.39 0.71 0.34
C LEU A 51 -11.02 0.79 1.05
N ALA A 52 -10.93 0.22 2.25
CA ALA A 52 -9.69 0.09 2.97
C ALA A 52 -8.72 -0.88 2.26
N ASP A 53 -9.23 -2.00 1.72
CA ASP A 53 -8.42 -2.95 0.95
C ASP A 53 -7.82 -2.29 -0.30
N CYS A 54 -8.61 -1.48 -1.01
CA CYS A 54 -8.12 -0.68 -2.14
C CYS A 54 -6.96 0.22 -1.73
N TYR A 55 -7.10 0.95 -0.61
CA TYR A 55 -6.05 1.86 -0.13
C TYR A 55 -4.78 1.12 0.33
N ILE A 56 -4.91 -0.04 0.96
CA ILE A 56 -3.76 -0.89 1.32
C ILE A 56 -2.99 -1.33 0.08
N ASN A 57 -3.70 -1.69 -0.99
CA ASN A 57 -3.07 -2.05 -2.24
C ASN A 57 -2.31 -0.86 -2.87
N LEU A 58 -2.83 0.38 -2.75
CA LEU A 58 -2.08 1.58 -3.12
C LEU A 58 -0.80 1.74 -2.29
N VAL A 59 -0.86 1.48 -0.98
CA VAL A 59 0.32 1.52 -0.10
C VAL A 59 1.35 0.45 -0.52
N LYS A 60 0.91 -0.77 -0.85
CA LYS A 60 1.81 -1.83 -1.35
C LYS A 60 2.50 -1.42 -2.65
N ILE A 61 1.78 -0.79 -3.57
CA ILE A 61 2.35 -0.30 -4.84
C ILE A 61 3.43 0.76 -4.59
N VAL A 62 3.16 1.78 -3.76
CA VAL A 62 4.17 2.82 -3.49
C VAL A 62 5.39 2.26 -2.76
N MET A 63 5.20 1.31 -1.84
CA MET A 63 6.31 0.62 -1.17
C MET A 63 7.19 -0.14 -2.18
N ALA A 64 6.59 -0.85 -3.13
CA ALA A 64 7.35 -1.55 -4.18
C ALA A 64 8.14 -0.58 -5.07
N ILE A 65 7.56 0.58 -5.40
CA ILE A 65 8.28 1.64 -6.14
C ILE A 65 9.46 2.17 -5.31
N GLN A 66 9.24 2.46 -4.03
CA GLN A 66 10.27 2.99 -3.12
C GLN A 66 11.43 2.02 -2.87
N ASN A 67 11.16 0.71 -2.93
CA ASN A 67 12.16 -0.34 -2.76
C ASN A 67 13.06 -0.53 -4.00
N LEU A 68 12.79 0.16 -5.12
CA LEU A 68 13.67 0.11 -6.29
C LEU A 68 15.05 0.73 -5.98
N PRO A 69 16.15 0.16 -6.51
CA PRO A 69 17.46 0.79 -6.41
C PRO A 69 17.51 2.11 -7.20
N ILE A 70 17.38 3.23 -6.49
CA ILE A 70 17.29 4.57 -7.07
C ILE A 70 18.49 4.88 -7.96
N ASP A 71 19.70 4.50 -7.54
CA ASP A 71 20.93 4.83 -8.28
C ASP A 71 20.98 4.17 -9.67
N LYS A 72 20.46 2.95 -9.80
CA LYS A 72 20.48 2.19 -11.07
C LYS A 72 19.27 2.51 -11.95
N TYR A 73 18.10 2.80 -11.35
CA TYR A 73 16.83 2.93 -12.09
C TYR A 73 16.15 4.27 -11.89
N LYS A 74 16.90 5.35 -11.60
CA LYS A 74 16.37 6.69 -11.32
C LYS A 74 15.29 7.14 -12.32
N GLY A 75 15.52 6.93 -13.61
CA GLY A 75 14.55 7.29 -14.66
C GLY A 75 13.22 6.55 -14.51
N PHE A 76 13.28 5.22 -14.39
CA PHE A 76 12.10 4.38 -14.20
C PHE A 76 11.38 4.68 -12.89
N HIS A 77 12.13 4.76 -11.78
CA HIS A 77 11.62 5.11 -10.46
C HIS A 77 10.85 6.44 -10.48
N ASN A 78 11.43 7.49 -11.08
CA ASN A 78 10.78 8.80 -11.16
C ASN A 78 9.49 8.77 -12.00
N GLU A 79 9.47 8.03 -13.10
CA GLU A 79 8.25 7.87 -13.90
C GLU A 79 7.17 7.09 -13.13
N CYS A 80 7.53 6.05 -12.38
CA CYS A 80 6.63 5.34 -11.48
C CYS A 80 6.03 6.27 -10.41
N ILE A 81 6.86 7.05 -9.70
CA ILE A 81 6.38 8.03 -8.70
C ILE A 81 5.45 9.05 -9.33
N LYS A 82 5.81 9.60 -10.50
CA LYS A 82 5.00 10.60 -11.19
C LYS A 82 3.62 10.07 -11.56
N LYS A 83 3.55 8.85 -12.12
CA LYS A 83 2.28 8.18 -12.45
C LYS A 83 1.48 7.86 -11.18
N PHE A 84 2.13 7.30 -10.16
CA PHE A 84 1.50 6.98 -8.89
C PHE A 84 0.88 8.23 -8.24
N ASN A 85 1.64 9.31 -8.09
CA ASN A 85 1.16 10.54 -7.48
C ASN A 85 -0.04 11.14 -8.22
N LYS A 86 -0.02 11.13 -9.56
CA LYS A 86 -1.15 11.61 -10.36
C LYS A 86 -2.44 10.85 -10.03
N TRP A 87 -2.37 9.52 -9.91
CA TRP A 87 -3.53 8.70 -9.53
C TRP A 87 -3.86 8.83 -8.04
N PHE A 88 -2.86 8.94 -7.18
CA PHE A 88 -3.05 9.07 -5.74
C PHE A 88 -3.83 10.33 -5.35
N GLU A 89 -3.75 11.41 -6.15
CA GLU A 89 -4.60 12.60 -5.94
C GLU A 89 -6.10 12.28 -5.98
N GLU A 90 -6.54 11.29 -6.77
CA GLU A 90 -7.94 10.84 -6.79
C GLU A 90 -8.36 10.18 -5.46
N PHE A 91 -7.39 9.67 -4.71
CA PHE A 91 -7.56 9.06 -3.39
C PHE A 91 -7.25 10.02 -2.24
N ASN A 92 -7.01 11.30 -2.54
CA ASN A 92 -6.77 12.34 -1.55
C ASN A 92 -8.07 12.84 -0.90
N ASP A 93 -8.98 11.90 -0.56
CA ASP A 93 -10.21 12.16 0.17
C ASP A 93 -10.05 11.72 1.64
N PRO A 94 -10.50 12.53 2.61
CA PRO A 94 -10.53 12.16 4.02
C PRO A 94 -11.18 10.80 4.32
N ILE A 95 -12.18 10.37 3.53
CA ILE A 95 -12.85 9.08 3.73
C ILE A 95 -11.90 7.91 3.49
N TYR A 96 -11.11 7.96 2.41
CA TYR A 96 -10.14 6.92 2.07
C TYR A 96 -9.06 6.83 3.16
N GLN A 97 -8.55 7.98 3.59
CA GLN A 97 -7.55 8.08 4.65
C GLN A 97 -8.07 7.57 6.00
N LEU A 98 -9.33 7.88 6.34
CA LEU A 98 -9.96 7.37 7.55
C LEU A 98 -10.19 5.86 7.48
N THR A 99 -10.67 5.33 6.34
CA THR A 99 -10.88 3.88 6.18
C THR A 99 -9.58 3.09 6.27
N TYR A 100 -8.50 3.60 5.68
CA TYR A 100 -7.18 3.01 5.81
C TYR A 100 -6.69 3.05 7.27
N PHE A 101 -6.83 4.21 7.94
CA PHE A 101 -6.45 4.35 9.33
C PHE A 101 -7.17 3.35 10.23
N LEU A 102 -8.45 3.08 10.00
CA LEU A 102 -9.24 2.13 10.79
C LEU A 102 -9.00 0.66 10.42
N HIS A 103 -8.21 0.38 9.37
CA HIS A 103 -8.01 -0.97 8.91
C HIS A 103 -7.08 -1.77 9.86
N PRO A 104 -7.36 -3.04 10.19
CA PRO A 104 -6.52 -3.83 11.09
C PRO A 104 -5.07 -4.03 10.63
N ALA A 105 -4.83 -4.02 9.31
CA ALA A 105 -3.48 -4.10 8.74
C ALA A 105 -2.71 -2.75 8.80
N TYR A 106 -3.35 -1.67 9.24
CA TYR A 106 -2.64 -0.44 9.58
C TYR A 106 -1.71 -0.75 10.75
N LYS A 107 -0.39 -0.61 10.55
CA LYS A 107 0.65 -0.88 11.58
C LYS A 107 1.42 0.38 11.97
N GLY A 108 0.75 1.53 12.01
CA GLY A 108 1.44 2.81 12.21
C GLY A 108 2.37 3.21 11.05
N LEU A 109 2.28 2.53 9.89
CA LEU A 109 2.92 2.94 8.64
C LEU A 109 2.63 4.42 8.42
N GLU A 110 3.70 5.22 8.37
CA GLU A 110 3.63 6.66 8.60
C GLU A 110 2.58 7.33 7.70
N LEU A 111 1.43 7.65 8.32
CA LEU A 111 0.62 8.75 7.82
C LEU A 111 1.53 9.97 7.80
N LYS A 112 1.53 10.73 6.69
CA LYS A 112 2.32 11.96 6.59
C LYS A 112 2.12 12.80 7.85
N PHE A 113 3.20 13.39 8.34
CA PHE A 113 3.15 14.23 9.54
C PHE A 113 2.03 15.27 9.40
N GLY A 114 1.16 15.37 10.40
CA GLY A 114 0.00 16.28 10.37
C GLY A 114 -1.29 15.72 9.75
N THR A 115 -1.29 14.51 9.18
CA THR A 115 -2.52 13.89 8.62
C THR A 115 -3.49 13.39 9.70
N PHE A 116 -3.00 12.95 10.86
CA PHE A 116 -3.87 12.42 11.91
C PHE A 116 -4.91 13.43 12.45
N PRO A 117 -4.55 14.69 12.79
CA PRO A 117 -5.55 15.69 13.19
C PRO A 117 -6.66 15.88 12.17
N PHE A 118 -6.35 15.79 10.87
CA PHE A 118 -7.32 15.88 9.79
C PHE A 118 -8.29 14.68 9.79
N ILE A 119 -7.74 13.45 9.85
CA ILE A 119 -8.52 12.20 9.93
C ILE A 119 -9.41 12.19 11.18
N ALA A 120 -8.85 12.53 12.34
CA ALA A 120 -9.58 12.57 13.60
C ALA A 120 -10.72 13.60 13.55
N ASN A 121 -10.48 14.77 12.97
CA ASN A 121 -11.52 15.78 12.81
C ASN A 121 -12.61 15.34 11.83
N TYR A 122 -12.25 14.64 10.76
CA TYR A 122 -13.22 14.09 9.82
C TYR A 122 -14.09 13.00 10.47
N ALA A 123 -13.49 12.06 11.21
CA ALA A 123 -14.21 11.06 11.99
C ALA A 123 -15.19 11.71 13.00
N ARG A 124 -14.75 12.78 13.69
CA ARG A 124 -15.61 13.55 14.59
C ARG A 124 -16.83 14.12 13.86
N LYS A 125 -16.64 14.74 12.69
CA LYS A 125 -17.75 15.31 11.90
C LYS A 125 -18.75 14.24 11.50
N LEU A 126 -18.28 13.08 11.01
CA LEU A 126 -19.15 11.95 10.69
C LEU A 126 -19.94 11.47 11.91
N TRP A 127 -19.27 11.34 13.07
CA TRP A 127 -19.90 10.91 14.33
C TRP A 127 -20.98 11.89 14.80
N GLN A 128 -20.77 13.19 14.61
CA GLN A 128 -21.77 14.22 14.92
C GLN A 128 -22.95 14.18 13.95
N GLN A 129 -22.69 13.97 12.66
CA GLN A 129 -23.73 13.89 11.62
C GLN A 129 -24.70 12.73 11.83
N ILE A 130 -24.24 11.63 12.43
CA ILE A 130 -25.11 10.50 12.82
C ILE A 130 -25.84 10.73 14.17
N GLY A 131 -25.79 11.96 14.72
CA GLY A 131 -26.57 12.38 15.88
C GLY A 131 -25.99 11.99 17.24
N LYS A 132 -24.68 11.72 17.35
CA LYS A 132 -24.04 11.31 18.62
C LYS A 132 -23.72 12.50 19.52
N SER A 133 -23.68 12.24 20.83
CA SER A 133 -23.39 13.27 21.83
C SER A 133 -21.94 13.77 21.76
N LYS A 134 -21.71 14.94 22.34
CA LYS A 134 -20.37 15.51 22.46
C LYS A 134 -19.43 14.63 23.30
N GLU A 135 -19.91 14.03 24.40
CA GLU A 135 -19.06 13.13 25.20
C GLU A 135 -18.65 11.89 24.38
N SER A 136 -19.58 11.34 23.59
CA SER A 136 -19.28 10.21 22.71
C SER A 136 -18.25 10.57 21.62
N CYS A 137 -18.31 11.80 21.08
CA CYS A 137 -17.28 12.30 20.17
C CYS A 137 -15.90 12.40 20.83
N GLU A 138 -15.82 12.90 22.07
CA GLU A 138 -14.55 13.01 22.79
C GLU A 138 -13.95 11.62 23.05
N ALA A 139 -14.78 10.67 23.48
CA ALA A 139 -14.38 9.27 23.65
C ALA A 139 -13.85 8.65 22.34
N LEU A 140 -14.52 8.88 21.21
CA LEU A 140 -14.05 8.42 19.89
C LEU A 140 -12.65 8.95 19.58
N ILE A 141 -12.40 10.23 19.79
CA ILE A 141 -11.09 10.84 19.49
C ILE A 141 -9.99 10.24 20.37
N THR A 142 -10.28 9.99 21.66
CA THR A 142 -9.36 9.30 22.55
C THR A 142 -9.05 7.88 22.05
N GLN A 143 -10.07 7.14 21.59
CA GLN A 143 -9.88 5.80 21.02
C GLN A 143 -9.04 5.83 19.74
N LEU A 144 -9.25 6.79 18.83
CA LEU A 144 -8.44 6.94 17.63
C LEU A 144 -6.97 7.25 17.97
N GLN A 145 -6.73 8.09 18.98
CA GLN A 145 -5.36 8.40 19.44
C GLN A 145 -4.66 7.15 19.99
N ILE A 146 -5.39 6.37 20.82
CA ILE A 146 -4.90 5.11 21.36
C ILE A 146 -4.58 4.11 20.24
N TYR A 147 -5.49 3.96 19.27
CA TYR A 147 -5.31 3.06 18.13
C TYR A 147 -4.06 3.44 17.31
N LYS A 148 -3.88 4.73 17.04
CA LYS A 148 -2.69 5.25 16.33
C LYS A 148 -1.39 4.87 17.01
N GLU A 149 -1.35 4.95 18.34
CA GLU A 149 -0.12 4.72 19.11
C GLU A 149 0.28 3.24 19.15
N GLN A 150 -0.60 2.30 18.79
CA GLN A 150 -0.36 0.85 18.75
C GLN A 150 0.38 0.30 19.97
N LYS A 151 0.25 0.95 21.13
CA LYS A 151 0.90 0.52 22.37
C LYS A 151 0.39 -0.87 22.72
N GLU A 152 1.26 -1.82 23.02
CA GLU A 152 0.84 -3.16 23.47
C GLU A 152 0.00 -3.10 24.75
N ASN A 153 0.22 -2.07 25.58
CA ASN A 153 -0.50 -1.85 26.82
C ASN A 153 -1.01 -0.41 26.96
N ILE A 154 -2.26 -0.27 27.41
CA ILE A 154 -2.90 1.01 27.76
C ILE A 154 -3.29 0.93 29.24
N ASN A 155 -2.72 1.80 30.09
CA ASN A 155 -3.00 1.83 31.52
C ASN A 155 -2.86 0.46 32.23
N GLY A 156 -1.88 -0.35 31.81
CA GLY A 156 -1.61 -1.68 32.38
C GLY A 156 -2.46 -2.83 31.81
N ASN A 157 -3.37 -2.56 30.87
CA ASN A 157 -4.17 -3.58 30.19
C ASN A 157 -3.70 -3.79 28.75
N LEU A 158 -3.81 -5.02 28.24
CA LEU A 158 -3.52 -5.35 26.84
C LEU A 158 -4.36 -4.48 25.91
N ASN A 159 -3.72 -3.88 24.91
CA ASN A 159 -4.43 -3.11 23.91
C ASN A 159 -5.34 -4.03 23.08
N PRO A 160 -6.68 -3.83 23.10
CA PRO A 160 -7.60 -4.70 22.38
C PRO A 160 -7.45 -4.58 20.85
N TYR A 161 -6.68 -3.62 20.37
CA TYR A 161 -6.50 -3.32 18.95
C TYR A 161 -5.14 -3.79 18.38
N THR A 162 -4.25 -4.38 19.19
CA THR A 162 -3.04 -5.04 18.68
C THR A 162 -3.38 -6.43 18.16
N ALA A 163 -3.89 -6.51 16.94
CA ALA A 163 -4.08 -7.80 16.27
C ALA A 163 -2.83 -8.19 15.48
N LEU A 164 -2.36 -9.43 15.67
CA LEU A 164 -1.23 -10.00 14.93
C LEU A 164 -1.72 -10.46 13.55
N TYR A 165 -1.82 -9.53 12.60
CA TYR A 165 -2.05 -9.89 11.18
C TYR A 165 -0.72 -9.91 10.44
N THR A 166 -0.40 -11.03 9.81
CA THR A 166 0.72 -11.19 8.88
C THR A 166 0.27 -10.63 7.53
N ILE A 167 1.04 -9.70 6.96
CA ILE A 167 0.92 -9.26 5.56
C ILE A 167 1.67 -10.27 4.70
#